data_AF-A0A538AIH4-F1
#
_entry.id   AF-A0A538AIH4-F1
#
_cell.length_a   1.000
_cell.length_b   1.000
_cell.length_c   1.000
_cell.angle_alpha   90.00
_cell.angle_beta   90.00
_cell.angle_gamma   90.00
#
_symmetry.space_group_name_H-M   'P 1'
#
loop_
_entity.id
_entity.type
_entity.pdbx_description
1 polymer ?
#
loop_
_entity_poly.entity_id
_entity_poly.type
_entity_poly.pdbx_seq_one_letter_code
_entity_poly.pdbx_strand_id
1 'polypeptide(L)'
;MVARAARQSRPHGRGRNVRDPEEPACRARARSAARTESAVTAEPKTVADLITSRAREHADKPFLLFGSGRITYGEYLERCARVAGMMRARLPEGKPPHVGVLMGNSPEFLYLIGGAALAGAVIVGINATRRGAEIERDVNHTDCAFVVADGLYRQFLTDLDVPPMVGSEQIYGEPYEGPGPVAEDLFLLVFTSGTSGAPKAVRCSHTRMLGT
;
A
#
# COMPACT_ATOMS: atom_id res chain seq x y z
N MET A 1 -43.20 -47.24 18.26
CA MET A 1 -43.85 -48.39 17.58
C MET A 1 -42.98 -48.76 16.38
N VAL A 2 -42.39 -49.96 16.28
CA VAL A 2 -42.95 -51.22 15.69
C VAL A 2 -43.38 -51.01 14.22
N ALA A 3 -43.02 -51.79 13.20
CA ALA A 3 -42.32 -53.09 13.07
C ALA A 3 -40.87 -52.91 12.48
N ARG A 4 -40.03 -53.82 11.92
CA ARG A 4 -40.05 -55.22 11.40
C ARG A 4 -40.82 -55.45 10.06
N ALA A 5 -40.48 -56.35 9.12
CA ALA A 5 -39.25 -57.07 8.68
C ALA A 5 -39.56 -57.66 7.25
N ALA A 6 -38.82 -58.51 6.51
CA ALA A 6 -37.56 -59.26 6.70
C ALA A 6 -36.95 -59.76 5.35
N ARG A 7 -35.62 -60.03 5.34
CA ARG A 7 -34.95 -61.27 4.85
C ARG A 7 -35.66 -62.12 3.75
N GLN A 8 -35.06 -62.37 2.58
CA GLN A 8 -34.05 -63.44 2.25
C GLN A 8 -33.70 -63.38 0.73
N SER A 9 -32.70 -64.05 0.13
CA SER A 9 -31.60 -64.96 0.56
C SER A 9 -30.49 -65.01 -0.53
N ARG A 10 -29.27 -65.50 -0.19
CA ARG A 10 -28.17 -65.81 -1.14
C ARG A 10 -28.05 -67.32 -1.43
N PRO A 11 -27.39 -67.69 -2.55
CA PRO A 11 -26.33 -68.71 -2.56
C PRO A 11 -25.12 -68.32 -3.46
N HIS A 12 -24.13 -69.20 -3.76
CA HIS A 12 -23.00 -69.53 -2.86
C HIS A 12 -21.77 -70.11 -3.65
N GLY A 13 -20.67 -69.37 -3.81
CA GLY A 13 -19.38 -69.88 -4.34
C GLY A 13 -18.27 -68.82 -4.26
N ARG A 14 -17.30 -68.86 -3.33
CA ARG A 14 -16.20 -69.82 -3.09
C ARG A 14 -15.11 -69.77 -4.18
N GLY A 15 -13.85 -69.41 -3.87
CA GLY A 15 -13.35 -68.88 -2.59
C GLY A 15 -11.82 -68.84 -2.46
N ARG A 16 -11.37 -68.57 -1.22
CA ARG A 16 -10.02 -68.74 -0.62
C ARG A 16 -8.84 -68.06 -1.37
N ASN A 17 -8.25 -66.95 -0.90
CA ASN A 17 -7.65 -66.62 0.43
C ASN A 17 -6.29 -67.29 0.71
N VAL A 18 -5.22 -66.51 0.50
CA VAL A 18 -3.92 -66.59 1.20
C VAL A 18 -3.57 -65.14 1.62
N ARG A 19 -2.77 -64.98 2.67
CA ARG A 19 -2.38 -63.69 3.27
C ARG A 19 -0.85 -63.59 3.36
N ASP A 20 -0.34 -62.37 3.18
CA ASP A 20 0.70 -61.64 3.96
C ASP A 20 2.06 -62.36 4.21
N PRO A 21 3.22 -61.66 4.13
CA PRO A 21 3.47 -60.47 4.96
C PRO A 21 4.20 -59.28 4.27
N GLU A 22 4.50 -58.29 5.11
CA GLU A 22 5.23 -57.03 4.92
C GLU A 22 6.76 -57.28 4.66
N GLU A 23 7.67 -56.33 4.40
CA GLU A 23 7.63 -54.85 4.53
C GLU A 23 8.53 -54.13 3.44
N PRO A 24 9.34 -53.07 3.66
CA PRO A 24 9.21 -51.85 2.83
C PRO A 24 10.27 -51.66 1.73
N ALA A 25 9.81 -51.24 0.54
CA ALA A 25 10.68 -50.80 -0.55
C ALA A 25 10.90 -49.27 -0.54
N CYS A 26 11.97 -48.82 0.11
CA CYS A 26 12.38 -47.40 0.09
C CYS A 26 12.58 -46.89 -1.35
N ARG A 27 11.77 -45.93 -1.79
CA ARG A 27 12.02 -45.14 -3.00
C ARG A 27 12.32 -43.70 -2.62
N ALA A 28 13.48 -43.24 -3.08
CA ALA A 28 14.09 -42.00 -2.62
C ALA A 28 13.19 -40.77 -2.83
N ARG A 29 13.29 -39.82 -1.90
CA ARG A 29 12.77 -38.46 -2.10
C ARG A 29 13.42 -37.88 -3.35
N ALA A 30 12.64 -37.70 -4.41
CA ALA A 30 13.01 -36.84 -5.52
C ALA A 30 13.08 -35.40 -5.01
N ARG A 31 14.25 -35.00 -4.49
CA ARG A 31 14.56 -33.59 -4.26
C ARG A 31 14.62 -32.94 -5.64
N SER A 32 13.49 -32.40 -6.09
CA SER A 32 13.50 -31.44 -7.18
C SER A 32 14.38 -30.29 -6.72
N ALA A 33 15.60 -30.25 -7.24
CA ALA A 33 16.46 -29.09 -7.14
C ALA A 33 15.90 -28.03 -8.08
N ALA A 34 14.73 -27.49 -7.72
CA ALA A 34 14.27 -26.20 -8.18
C ALA A 34 15.40 -25.24 -7.83
N ARG A 35 16.22 -24.95 -8.84
CA ARG A 35 17.38 -24.09 -8.73
C ARG A 35 16.81 -22.70 -8.54
N THR A 36 16.64 -22.29 -7.29
CA THR A 36 16.20 -20.93 -6.97
C THR A 36 17.23 -19.99 -7.55
N GLU A 37 16.95 -19.47 -8.73
CA GLU A 37 17.63 -18.30 -9.25
C GLU A 37 17.29 -17.20 -8.26
N SER A 38 18.24 -16.93 -7.38
CA SER A 38 18.18 -15.81 -6.46
C SER A 38 18.10 -14.58 -7.32
N ALA A 39 16.88 -14.10 -7.56
CA ALA A 39 16.63 -12.85 -8.25
C ALA A 39 17.53 -11.82 -7.59
N VAL A 40 18.50 -11.30 -8.35
CA VAL A 40 19.38 -10.25 -7.85
C VAL A 40 18.46 -9.08 -7.60
N THR A 41 18.17 -8.82 -6.32
CA THR A 41 17.35 -7.70 -5.87
C THR A 41 18.12 -6.44 -6.21
N ALA A 42 17.91 -5.94 -7.43
CA ALA A 42 18.45 -4.68 -7.89
C ALA A 42 18.10 -3.62 -6.85
N GLU A 43 19.10 -2.82 -6.46
CA GLU A 43 18.93 -1.85 -5.40
C GLU A 43 17.75 -0.91 -5.75
N PRO A 44 16.79 -0.72 -4.83
CA PRO A 44 15.61 0.07 -5.11
C PRO A 44 16.03 1.49 -5.46
N LYS A 45 15.56 2.01 -6.59
CA LYS A 45 15.90 3.36 -7.07
C LYS A 45 14.82 4.38 -6.70
N THR A 46 13.61 3.90 -6.45
CA THR A 46 12.47 4.68 -6.00
C THR A 46 11.92 4.16 -4.67
N VAL A 47 11.13 5.01 -4.02
CA VAL A 47 10.37 4.57 -2.83
C VAL A 47 9.29 3.55 -3.22
N ALA A 48 8.80 3.59 -4.47
CA ALA A 48 7.93 2.56 -5.04
C ALA A 48 8.63 1.19 -5.12
N ASP A 49 9.88 1.14 -5.58
CA ASP A 49 10.69 -0.09 -5.62
C ASP A 49 10.89 -0.66 -4.21
N LEU A 50 11.21 0.20 -3.23
CA LEU A 50 11.42 -0.19 -1.85
C LEU A 50 10.14 -0.76 -1.21
N ILE A 51 8.99 -0.13 -1.40
CA ILE A 51 7.70 -0.63 -0.91
C ILE A 51 7.36 -1.96 -1.58
N THR A 52 7.49 -2.03 -2.91
CA THR A 52 7.10 -3.21 -3.70
C THR A 52 7.99 -4.42 -3.44
N SER A 53 9.31 -4.23 -3.33
CA SER A 53 10.26 -5.29 -2.98
C SER A 53 10.00 -5.83 -1.58
N ARG A 54 9.89 -4.98 -0.56
CA ARG A 54 9.61 -5.42 0.82
C ARG A 54 8.23 -6.09 0.95
N ALA A 55 7.21 -5.63 0.23
CA ALA A 55 5.91 -6.29 0.19
C ALA A 55 5.97 -7.70 -0.44
N ARG A 56 6.76 -7.89 -1.50
CA ARG A 56 6.98 -9.23 -2.10
C ARG A 56 7.80 -10.15 -1.21
N GLU A 57 8.84 -9.63 -0.55
CA GLU A 57 9.70 -10.39 0.36
C GLU A 57 9.01 -10.80 1.67
N HIS A 58 8.14 -9.93 2.21
CA HIS A 58 7.70 -9.97 3.62
C HIS A 58 6.18 -9.80 3.78
N ALA A 59 5.38 -10.15 2.78
CA ALA A 59 3.93 -9.95 2.69
C ALA A 59 3.16 -10.08 4.03
N ASP A 60 3.30 -11.19 4.75
CA ASP A 60 2.56 -11.48 6.00
C ASP A 60 3.12 -10.81 7.26
N LYS A 61 4.35 -10.28 7.21
CA LYS A 61 5.01 -9.67 8.37
C LYS A 61 4.32 -8.36 8.76
N PRO A 62 4.32 -7.98 10.05
CA PRO A 62 3.84 -6.67 10.47
C PRO A 62 4.64 -5.55 9.79
N PHE A 63 3.96 -4.58 9.19
CA PHE A 63 4.52 -3.32 8.70
C PHE A 63 4.22 -2.17 9.68
N LEU A 64 2.95 -2.05 10.08
CA LEU A 64 2.47 -0.99 10.97
C LEU A 64 1.66 -1.59 12.13
N LEU A 65 1.86 -1.03 13.32
CA LEU A 65 1.03 -1.25 14.51
C LEU A 65 0.39 0.09 14.87
N PHE A 66 -0.94 0.13 15.03
CA PHE A 66 -1.67 1.35 15.34
C PHE A 66 -2.89 1.05 16.21
N GLY A 67 -2.94 1.62 17.42
CA GLY A 67 -3.90 1.20 18.45
C GLY A 67 -3.75 -0.29 18.77
N SER A 68 -4.83 -1.05 18.68
CA SER A 68 -4.83 -2.53 18.74
C SER A 68 -4.69 -3.20 17.36
N GLY A 69 -4.62 -2.42 16.28
CA GLY A 69 -4.54 -2.92 14.90
C GLY A 69 -3.11 -3.26 14.46
N ARG A 70 -3.01 -4.25 13.57
CA ARG A 70 -1.80 -4.63 12.84
C ARG A 70 -2.09 -4.59 11.34
N ILE A 71 -1.20 -3.99 10.57
CA ILE A 71 -1.21 -4.00 9.11
C ILE A 71 0.03 -4.75 8.62
N THR A 72 -0.09 -5.61 7.61
CA THR A 72 1.05 -6.32 7.00
C THR A 72 1.71 -5.54 5.86
N TYR A 73 2.89 -5.95 5.40
CA TYR A 73 3.52 -5.34 4.23
C TYR A 73 2.69 -5.53 2.94
N GLY A 74 2.04 -6.69 2.79
CA GLY A 74 1.16 -6.96 1.64
C GLY A 74 -0.09 -6.06 1.65
N GLU A 75 -0.81 -6.06 2.77
CA GLU A 75 -1.99 -5.21 2.97
C GLU A 75 -1.66 -3.69 2.90
N TYR A 76 -0.42 -3.29 3.20
CA TYR A 76 0.06 -1.92 3.01
C TYR A 76 0.23 -1.60 1.52
N LEU A 77 0.88 -2.48 0.74
CA LEU A 77 1.00 -2.31 -0.71
C LEU A 77 -0.37 -2.24 -1.39
N GLU A 78 -1.31 -3.11 -1.02
CA GLU A 78 -2.69 -3.08 -1.54
C GLU A 78 -3.39 -1.74 -1.28
N ARG A 79 -3.32 -1.22 -0.05
CA ARG A 79 -3.86 0.11 0.28
C ARG A 79 -3.17 1.21 -0.52
N CYS A 80 -1.85 1.17 -0.63
CA CYS A 80 -1.08 2.14 -1.42
C CYS A 80 -1.49 2.11 -2.90
N ALA A 81 -1.70 0.93 -3.50
CA ALA A 81 -2.13 0.82 -4.90
C ALA A 81 -3.52 1.45 -5.13
N ARG A 82 -4.46 1.27 -4.19
CA ARG A 82 -5.78 1.91 -4.25
C ARG A 82 -5.74 3.41 -4.00
N VAL A 83 -4.81 3.90 -3.16
CA VAL A 83 -4.56 5.34 -3.00
C VAL A 83 -3.90 5.94 -4.24
N ALA A 84 -2.98 5.21 -4.87
CA ALA A 84 -2.35 5.60 -6.11
C ALA A 84 -3.39 5.81 -7.23
N GLY A 85 -4.34 4.89 -7.40
CA GLY A 85 -5.44 5.06 -8.36
C GLY A 85 -6.39 6.21 -8.01
N MET A 86 -6.67 6.46 -6.73
CA MET A 86 -7.42 7.65 -6.29
C MET A 86 -6.72 8.95 -6.76
N MET A 87 -5.39 9.03 -6.61
CA MET A 87 -4.59 10.16 -7.08
C MET A 87 -4.55 10.24 -8.61
N ARG A 88 -4.25 9.14 -9.32
CA ARG A 88 -4.19 9.11 -10.78
C ARG A 88 -5.52 9.48 -11.45
N ALA A 89 -6.65 9.23 -10.80
CA ALA A 89 -7.98 9.64 -11.28
C ALA A 89 -8.32 11.12 -11.02
N ARG A 90 -7.47 11.88 -10.33
CA ARG A 90 -7.70 13.29 -9.93
C ARG A 90 -6.59 14.25 -10.33
N LEU A 91 -5.36 13.76 -10.49
CA LEU A 91 -4.22 14.57 -10.89
C LEU A 91 -4.38 15.03 -12.35
N PRO A 92 -4.42 16.35 -12.62
CA PRO A 92 -4.57 16.87 -13.97
C PRO A 92 -3.31 16.66 -14.81
N GLU A 93 -3.50 16.24 -16.06
CA GLU A 93 -2.40 16.07 -17.01
C GLU A 93 -1.70 17.40 -17.32
N GLY A 94 -0.38 17.33 -17.58
CA GLY A 94 0.44 18.50 -17.93
C GLY A 94 0.73 19.48 -16.79
N LYS A 95 0.24 19.23 -15.57
CA LYS A 95 0.52 20.02 -14.36
C LYS A 95 1.44 19.27 -13.38
N PRO A 96 2.05 19.95 -12.39
CA PRO A 96 2.76 19.27 -11.31
C PRO A 96 1.84 18.30 -10.56
N PRO A 97 2.25 17.03 -10.32
CA PRO A 97 1.38 16.01 -9.73
C PRO A 97 1.33 16.13 -8.19
N HIS A 98 1.06 17.33 -7.69
CA HIS A 98 1.19 17.70 -6.28
C HIS A 98 -0.12 17.50 -5.52
N VAL A 99 -0.07 16.80 -4.39
CA VAL A 99 -1.21 16.53 -3.50
C VAL A 99 -0.92 17.12 -2.13
N GLY A 100 -1.71 18.11 -1.72
CA GLY A 100 -1.63 18.66 -0.36
C GLY A 100 -2.13 17.65 0.66
N VAL A 101 -1.45 17.51 1.79
CA VAL A 101 -1.89 16.63 2.89
C VAL A 101 -1.85 17.41 4.20
N LEU A 102 -3.03 17.54 4.83
CA LEU A 102 -3.26 18.23 6.10
C LEU A 102 -3.84 17.23 7.10
N MET A 103 -2.97 16.40 7.69
CA MET A 103 -3.35 15.25 8.52
C MET A 103 -2.48 15.10 9.76
N GLY A 104 -2.98 14.35 10.75
CA GLY A 104 -2.21 13.92 11.90
C GLY A 104 -1.40 12.65 11.64
N ASN A 105 -0.81 12.10 12.71
CA ASN A 105 -0.11 10.81 12.65
C ASN A 105 -1.12 9.65 12.61
N SER A 106 -1.62 9.32 11.42
CA SER A 106 -2.56 8.23 11.16
C SER A 106 -1.99 7.20 10.16
N PRO A 107 -2.53 5.96 10.11
CA PRO A 107 -2.19 5.00 9.07
C PRO A 107 -2.43 5.55 7.65
N GLU A 108 -3.49 6.34 7.48
CA GLU A 108 -3.88 6.98 6.23
C GLU A 108 -2.79 7.92 5.69
N PHE A 109 -2.06 8.62 6.57
CA PHE A 109 -0.91 9.44 6.16
C PHE A 109 0.20 8.60 5.51
N LEU A 110 0.45 7.38 6.02
CA LEU A 110 1.40 6.45 5.41
C LEU A 110 0.87 5.87 4.09
N TYR A 111 -0.43 5.56 4.00
CA TYR A 111 -1.03 5.10 2.73
C TYR A 111 -1.00 6.19 1.65
N LEU A 112 -1.10 7.48 2.02
CA LEU A 112 -0.90 8.61 1.11
C LEU A 112 0.55 8.71 0.62
N ILE A 113 1.54 8.60 1.52
CA ILE A 113 2.96 8.58 1.14
C ILE A 113 3.28 7.41 0.21
N GLY A 114 2.83 6.19 0.52
CA GLY A 114 3.07 5.02 -0.30
C GLY A 114 2.29 5.04 -1.63
N GLY A 115 1.04 5.50 -1.62
CA GLY A 115 0.24 5.66 -2.84
C GLY A 115 0.80 6.74 -3.77
N ALA A 116 1.31 7.84 -3.23
CA ALA A 116 1.99 8.85 -4.02
C ALA A 116 3.26 8.30 -4.70
N ALA A 117 4.04 7.49 -3.98
CA ALA A 117 5.23 6.83 -4.55
C ALA A 117 4.85 5.93 -5.73
N LEU A 118 3.78 5.15 -5.64
CA LEU A 118 3.31 4.30 -6.73
C LEU A 118 2.70 5.09 -7.91
N ALA A 119 2.02 6.21 -7.63
CA ALA A 119 1.36 7.05 -8.64
C ALA A 119 2.31 7.98 -9.43
N GLY A 120 3.54 8.17 -8.97
CA GLY A 120 4.41 9.26 -9.42
C GLY A 120 3.86 10.64 -9.00
N ALA A 121 3.30 10.72 -7.80
CA ALA A 121 2.75 11.94 -7.22
C ALA A 121 3.63 12.48 -6.09
N VAL A 122 3.49 13.79 -5.81
CA VAL A 122 4.29 14.50 -4.80
C VAL A 122 3.39 14.84 -3.61
N ILE A 123 3.73 14.38 -2.41
CA ILE A 123 3.04 14.82 -1.19
C ILE A 123 3.58 16.18 -0.76
N VAL A 124 2.69 17.16 -0.65
CA VAL A 124 2.97 18.44 0.00
C VAL A 124 2.52 18.36 1.46
N GLY A 125 3.47 18.31 2.38
CA GLY A 125 3.19 18.21 3.81
C GLY A 125 2.76 19.55 4.39
N ILE A 126 1.45 19.82 4.44
CA ILE A 126 0.89 21.04 5.00
C ILE A 126 0.91 20.94 6.53
N ASN A 127 1.52 21.93 7.20
CA ASN A 127 1.66 21.88 8.65
C ASN A 127 0.30 22.04 9.37
N ALA A 128 -0.11 21.00 10.10
CA ALA A 128 -1.35 20.92 10.87
C ALA A 128 -1.53 21.98 11.99
N THR A 129 -0.52 22.82 12.27
CA THR A 129 -0.66 24.01 13.15
C THR A 129 -1.09 25.29 12.41
N ARG A 130 -0.93 25.36 11.08
CA ARG A 130 -1.26 26.53 10.25
C ARG A 130 -2.77 26.73 10.08
N ARG A 131 -3.24 27.95 9.81
CA ARG A 131 -4.68 28.27 9.72
C ARG A 131 -4.99 29.27 8.61
N GLY A 132 -6.18 29.13 8.00
CA GLY A 132 -6.73 30.08 7.01
C GLY A 132 -5.74 30.37 5.87
N ALA A 133 -5.48 31.66 5.63
CA ALA A 133 -4.57 32.16 4.61
C ALA A 133 -3.14 31.58 4.65
N GLU A 134 -2.68 30.98 5.76
CA GLU A 134 -1.42 30.24 5.78
C GLU A 134 -1.49 28.91 5.02
N ILE A 135 -2.62 28.20 5.11
CA ILE A 135 -2.84 26.93 4.38
C ILE A 135 -3.07 27.23 2.91
N GLU A 136 -3.95 28.20 2.60
CA GLU A 136 -4.18 28.73 1.25
C GLU A 136 -2.85 29.10 0.57
N ARG A 137 -1.99 29.86 1.27
CA ARG A 137 -0.65 30.20 0.79
C ARG A 137 0.23 28.99 0.53
N ASP A 138 0.31 28.05 1.46
CA ASP A 138 1.17 26.86 1.31
C ASP A 138 0.68 25.98 0.13
N VAL A 139 -0.63 25.84 -0.03
CA VAL A 139 -1.32 25.14 -1.15
C VAL A 139 -1.04 25.82 -2.49
N ASN A 140 -1.29 27.13 -2.59
CA ASN A 140 -1.14 27.89 -3.83
C ASN A 140 0.34 28.15 -4.20
N HIS A 141 1.25 28.24 -3.22
CA HIS A 141 2.70 28.33 -3.48
C HIS A 141 3.29 27.02 -4.03
N THR A 142 2.60 25.90 -3.84
CA THR A 142 3.09 24.57 -4.25
C THR A 142 2.27 23.94 -5.38
N ASP A 143 1.45 24.71 -6.10
CA ASP A 143 0.67 24.23 -7.25
C ASP A 143 -0.14 22.94 -6.97
N CYS A 144 -0.66 22.79 -5.74
CA CYS A 144 -1.42 21.60 -5.35
C CYS A 144 -2.63 21.38 -6.26
N ALA A 145 -2.83 20.16 -6.77
CA ALA A 145 -3.99 19.81 -7.57
C ALA A 145 -5.27 19.63 -6.72
N PHE A 146 -5.11 19.12 -5.50
CA PHE A 146 -6.16 18.94 -4.49
C PHE A 146 -5.53 18.78 -3.10
N VAL A 147 -6.32 18.84 -2.04
CA VAL A 147 -5.88 18.64 -0.65
C VAL A 147 -6.63 17.49 0.01
N VAL A 148 -5.92 16.56 0.65
CA VAL A 148 -6.47 15.49 1.49
C VAL A 148 -6.28 15.84 2.96
N ALA A 149 -7.32 15.63 3.78
CA ALA A 149 -7.28 15.98 5.21
C ALA A 149 -8.11 15.05 6.11
N ASP A 150 -7.75 15.02 7.39
CA ASP A 150 -8.58 14.43 8.44
C ASP A 150 -9.83 15.29 8.68
N GLY A 151 -10.92 14.66 9.13
CA GLY A 151 -12.16 15.37 9.51
C GLY A 151 -11.94 16.49 10.55
N LEU A 152 -10.91 16.38 11.39
CA LEU A 152 -10.49 17.39 12.37
C LEU A 152 -10.13 18.74 11.72
N TYR A 153 -9.55 18.71 10.52
CA TYR A 153 -9.06 19.91 9.82
C TYR A 153 -10.04 20.45 8.78
N ARG A 154 -11.22 19.82 8.60
CA ARG A 154 -12.25 20.20 7.62
C ARG A 154 -12.58 21.70 7.61
N GLN A 155 -12.63 22.31 8.79
CA GLN A 155 -12.95 23.72 9.00
C GLN A 155 -11.86 24.72 8.52
N PHE A 156 -10.69 24.23 8.08
CA PHE A 156 -9.58 25.05 7.58
C PHE A 156 -9.38 24.91 6.05
N LEU A 157 -10.37 24.33 5.36
CA LEU A 157 -10.34 24.02 3.92
C LEU A 157 -11.49 24.70 3.15
N THR A 158 -12.20 25.64 3.79
CA THR A 158 -13.38 26.32 3.26
C THR A 158 -13.05 27.28 2.13
N ASP A 159 -11.85 27.86 2.15
CA ASP A 159 -11.44 29.02 1.35
C ASP A 159 -10.23 28.67 0.45
N LEU A 160 -10.21 27.44 -0.09
CA LEU A 160 -9.16 26.96 -0.99
C LEU A 160 -9.64 26.94 -2.45
N ASP A 161 -8.79 27.44 -3.36
CA ASP A 161 -9.01 27.36 -4.82
C ASP A 161 -8.98 25.93 -5.40
N VAL A 162 -8.62 24.95 -4.58
CA VAL A 162 -8.39 23.54 -4.96
C VAL A 162 -9.33 22.62 -4.19
N PRO A 163 -9.86 21.54 -4.80
CA PRO A 163 -10.89 20.72 -4.17
C PRO A 163 -10.36 19.98 -2.91
N PRO A 164 -11.04 20.11 -1.76
CA PRO A 164 -10.67 19.38 -0.56
C PRO A 164 -11.35 18.00 -0.48
N MET A 165 -10.58 16.98 -0.11
CA MET A 165 -11.00 15.64 0.23
C MET A 165 -10.85 15.42 1.74
N VAL A 166 -11.88 14.90 2.40
CA VAL A 166 -11.96 14.89 3.86
C VAL A 166 -12.45 13.54 4.39
N GLY A 167 -11.61 12.89 5.19
CA GLY A 167 -11.89 11.59 5.83
C GLY A 167 -11.31 10.38 5.09
N SER A 168 -11.01 9.32 5.86
CA SER A 168 -10.32 8.10 5.43
C SER A 168 -10.92 7.45 4.19
N GLU A 169 -12.25 7.28 4.14
CA GLU A 169 -12.90 6.52 3.08
C GLU A 169 -12.73 7.14 1.68
N GLN A 170 -12.42 8.43 1.60
CA GLN A 170 -12.26 9.14 0.32
C GLN A 170 -10.90 8.87 -0.35
N ILE A 171 -9.90 8.33 0.37
CA ILE A 171 -8.52 8.22 -0.15
C ILE A 171 -8.30 7.02 -1.08
N TYR A 172 -9.28 6.12 -1.22
CA TYR A 172 -9.15 4.88 -2.01
C TYR A 172 -9.95 4.94 -3.32
N GLY A 173 -9.40 4.33 -4.37
CA GLY A 173 -10.07 4.07 -5.65
C GLY A 173 -9.78 2.66 -6.15
N GLU A 174 -9.81 2.47 -7.47
CA GLU A 174 -9.28 1.25 -8.08
C GLU A 174 -7.75 1.18 -7.92
N PRO A 175 -7.14 -0.02 -7.89
CA PRO A 175 -5.69 -0.15 -7.80
C PRO A 175 -5.01 0.38 -9.07
N TYR A 176 -3.91 1.14 -8.91
CA TYR A 176 -3.06 1.56 -10.01
C TYR A 176 -1.87 0.61 -10.21
N GLU A 177 -1.79 0.04 -11.41
CA GLU A 177 -0.72 -0.88 -11.86
C GLU A 177 0.08 -0.32 -13.04
N GLY A 178 -0.03 0.99 -13.30
CA GLY A 178 0.68 1.67 -14.40
C GLY A 178 2.16 1.95 -14.09
N PRO A 179 2.85 2.70 -14.96
CA PRO A 179 4.24 3.08 -14.72
C PRO A 179 4.40 3.90 -13.43
N GLY A 180 5.41 3.55 -12.64
CA GLY A 180 5.87 4.33 -11.49
C GLY A 180 6.85 5.45 -11.90
N PRO A 181 7.32 6.23 -10.91
CA PRO A 181 8.27 7.33 -11.12
C PRO A 181 9.70 6.85 -11.44
N VAL A 182 10.58 7.79 -11.81
CA VAL A 182 12.04 7.59 -11.81
C VAL A 182 12.68 8.12 -10.53
N ALA A 183 13.98 7.86 -10.33
CA ALA A 183 14.67 8.16 -9.07
C ALA A 183 14.78 9.68 -8.80
N GLU A 184 14.98 10.44 -9.87
CA GLU A 184 15.13 11.89 -9.89
C GLU A 184 13.81 12.66 -9.68
N ASP A 185 12.66 11.99 -9.87
CA ASP A 185 11.35 12.62 -9.71
C ASP A 185 11.13 13.13 -8.28
N LEU A 186 10.39 14.24 -8.16
CA LEU A 186 9.94 14.75 -6.87
C LEU A 186 8.99 13.74 -6.21
N PHE A 187 9.10 13.64 -4.89
CA PHE A 187 8.27 12.76 -4.08
C PHE A 187 7.66 13.48 -2.88
N LEU A 188 8.41 14.35 -2.21
CA LEU A 188 7.90 15.18 -1.10
C LEU A 188 8.25 16.66 -1.30
N LEU A 189 7.31 17.54 -0.96
CA LEU A 189 7.53 18.94 -0.64
C LEU A 189 7.28 19.15 0.87
N VAL A 190 8.33 19.48 1.62
CA VAL A 190 8.26 19.61 3.09
C VAL A 190 8.57 21.05 3.50
N PHE A 191 7.63 21.71 4.18
CA PHE A 191 7.83 23.09 4.62
C PHE A 191 8.76 23.20 5.83
N THR A 192 9.67 24.17 5.78
CA THR A 192 10.51 24.59 6.91
C THR A 192 9.78 25.53 7.86
N SER A 193 10.25 25.65 9.11
CA SER A 193 9.61 26.44 10.18
C SER A 193 9.59 27.96 9.99
N GLY A 194 10.22 28.50 8.93
CA GLY A 194 10.03 29.89 8.52
C GLY A 194 10.63 30.96 9.46
N THR A 195 11.65 30.64 10.27
CA THR A 195 12.22 31.58 11.26
C THR A 195 12.82 32.87 10.68
N SER A 196 12.99 32.95 9.36
CA SER A 196 13.51 34.12 8.63
C SER A 196 12.57 34.63 7.52
N GLY A 197 11.29 34.23 7.52
CA GLY A 197 10.29 34.71 6.56
C GLY A 197 9.31 33.61 6.14
N ALA A 198 8.83 33.70 4.90
CA ALA A 198 7.91 32.71 4.35
C ALA A 198 8.51 31.28 4.39
N PRO A 199 7.74 30.24 4.78
CA PRO A 199 8.16 28.86 4.69
C PRO A 199 8.66 28.50 3.28
N LYS A 200 9.74 27.72 3.21
CA LYS A 200 10.25 27.18 1.94
C LYS A 200 9.91 25.71 1.85
N ALA A 201 9.27 25.31 0.76
CA ALA A 201 9.06 23.91 0.41
C ALA A 201 10.38 23.26 -0.01
N VAL A 202 10.91 22.37 0.84
CA VAL A 202 12.10 21.57 0.55
C VAL A 202 11.72 20.48 -0.45
N ARG A 203 12.35 20.51 -1.62
CA ARG A 203 12.17 19.52 -2.68
C ARG A 203 12.95 18.25 -2.36
N CYS A 204 12.26 17.14 -2.16
CA CYS A 204 12.86 15.82 -2.00
C CYS A 204 12.46 14.90 -3.14
N SER A 205 13.45 14.40 -3.90
CA SER A 205 13.27 13.32 -4.88
C SER A 205 13.28 11.95 -4.22
N HIS A 206 12.94 10.90 -4.97
CA HIS A 206 13.04 9.53 -4.46
C HIS A 206 14.47 9.15 -4.06
N THR A 207 15.48 9.42 -4.89
CA THR A 207 16.91 9.21 -4.58
C THR A 207 17.29 9.82 -3.23
N ARG A 208 16.88 11.08 -3.00
CA ARG A 208 17.17 11.81 -1.75
C ARG A 208 16.50 11.19 -0.52
N MET A 209 15.36 10.52 -0.68
CA MET A 209 14.65 9.85 0.40
C MET A 209 15.17 8.43 0.68
N LEU A 210 15.87 7.81 -0.27
CA LEU A 210 16.57 6.53 -0.08
C LEU A 210 17.97 6.72 0.51
N GLY A 211 18.60 7.88 0.30
CA GLY A 211 19.93 8.21 0.82
C GLY A 211 21.09 7.64 -0.01
N THR A 212 20.79 7.25 -1.25
CA THR A 212 21.72 6.74 -2.29
C THR A 212 22.30 7.87 -3.13
#